data_AF-A0A535NMP1-F1
#
_entry.id   AF-A0A535NMP1-F1
#
_cell.length_a   1.000
_cell.length_b   1.000
_cell.length_c   1.000
_cell.angle_alpha   90.00
_cell.angle_beta   90.00
_cell.angle_gamma   90.00
#
_symmetry.space_group_name_H-M   'P 1'
#
loop_
_entity.id
_entity.type
_entity.pdbx_description
1 polymer ?
#
loop_
_entity_poly.entity_id
_entity_poly.type
_entity_poly.pdbx_seq_one_letter_code
_entity_poly.pdbx_strand_id
1 'polypeptide(L)'
;SKDFVMALVAVLGTTISPYLFFWQASSEVDELAAAGATNPQAGRHGLRLSELRAARTDVLIGMAFSNLVMYFIILTSAAVLHAHSKTGVQTAAEAAAALAPLAGPFAFIVFSVGLIGAGLLAIPILTGSATYAIKEFLGLPGSLASKPQQRPTFYLILTLATMAGVVMNFMHLNPIRALFLSAVINGVVAPPLLLLIVLLGRDPAVMKRYVSGKLSLALTAIATVFMGVAAIAMFATIFTGG
;
A
#
# COMPACT_ATOMS: atom_id res chain seq x y z
N SER A 1 -8.50 5.96 -24.03
CA SER A 1 -8.91 7.23 -23.39
C SER A 1 -7.97 7.54 -22.23
N LYS A 2 -7.69 8.82 -21.93
CA LYS A 2 -6.80 9.25 -20.83
C LYS A 2 -7.24 8.68 -19.48
N ASP A 3 -8.54 8.71 -19.22
CA ASP A 3 -9.13 8.24 -17.95
C ASP A 3 -8.93 6.74 -17.73
N PHE A 4 -8.94 5.94 -18.81
CA PHE A 4 -8.68 4.51 -18.73
C PHE A 4 -7.23 4.22 -18.33
N VAL A 5 -6.26 4.92 -18.93
CA VAL A 5 -4.84 4.74 -18.59
C VAL A 5 -4.58 5.19 -17.16
N MET A 6 -5.19 6.30 -16.74
CA MET A 6 -5.08 6.80 -15.36
C MET A 6 -5.70 5.84 -14.35
N ALA A 7 -6.88 5.27 -14.65
CA ALA A 7 -7.51 4.26 -13.80
C ALA A 7 -6.67 2.96 -13.74
N LEU A 8 -6.06 2.55 -14.86
CA LEU A 8 -5.15 1.41 -14.88
C LEU A 8 -3.93 1.65 -13.98
N VAL A 9 -3.29 2.82 -14.08
CA VAL A 9 -2.16 3.17 -13.20
C VAL A 9 -2.60 3.25 -11.73
N ALA A 10 -3.79 3.78 -11.44
CA ALA A 10 -4.33 3.83 -10.09
C ALA A 10 -4.49 2.42 -9.50
N VAL A 11 -5.09 1.49 -10.24
CA VAL A 11 -5.26 0.09 -9.82
C VAL A 11 -3.91 -0.58 -9.58
N LEU A 12 -2.95 -0.40 -10.48
CA LEU A 12 -1.60 -0.94 -10.31
C LEU A 12 -0.89 -0.34 -9.11
N GLY A 13 -1.06 0.97 -8.88
CA GLY A 13 -0.51 1.69 -7.74
C GLY A 13 -1.09 1.27 -6.40
N THR A 14 -2.38 0.91 -6.33
CA THR A 14 -2.96 0.33 -5.12
C THR A 14 -2.43 -1.07 -4.84
N THR A 15 -2.20 -1.88 -5.87
CA THR A 15 -1.71 -3.26 -5.73
C THR A 15 -0.24 -3.32 -5.34
N ILE A 16 0.59 -2.46 -5.92
CA ILE A 16 2.02 -2.37 -5.64
C ILE A 16 2.29 -1.01 -5.01
N SER A 17 1.82 -0.86 -3.78
CA SER A 17 1.96 0.40 -3.04
C SER A 17 3.38 0.56 -2.50
N PRO A 18 4.14 1.58 -2.95
CA PRO A 18 5.49 1.91 -2.49
C PRO A 18 5.73 1.79 -0.98
N TYR A 19 4.81 2.35 -0.19
CA TYR A 19 4.97 2.43 1.25
C TYR A 19 5.00 1.05 1.92
N LEU A 20 4.41 0.01 1.30
CA LEU A 20 4.38 -1.33 1.86
C LEU A 20 5.79 -1.91 1.95
N PHE A 21 6.67 -1.62 0.99
CA PHE A 21 8.04 -2.15 1.00
C PHE A 21 8.84 -1.59 2.17
N PHE A 22 8.73 -0.28 2.42
CA PHE A 22 9.36 0.36 3.57
C PHE A 22 8.74 -0.14 4.87
N TRP A 23 7.41 -0.12 4.98
CA TRP A 23 6.71 -0.54 6.20
C TRP A 23 6.99 -2.01 6.55
N GLN A 24 6.92 -2.93 5.59
CA GLN A 24 7.21 -4.34 5.81
C GLN A 24 8.67 -4.54 6.25
N ALA A 25 9.63 -3.88 5.57
CA ALA A 25 11.04 -4.01 5.92
C ALA A 25 11.35 -3.45 7.32
N SER A 26 10.83 -2.26 7.66
CA SER A 26 11.07 -1.64 8.96
C SER A 26 10.33 -2.38 10.09
N SER A 27 9.14 -2.91 9.83
CA SER A 27 8.38 -3.74 10.79
C SER A 27 9.11 -5.06 11.08
N GLU A 28 9.63 -5.74 10.06
CA GLU A 28 10.41 -6.98 10.23
C GLU A 28 11.68 -6.73 11.07
N VAL A 29 12.37 -5.60 10.82
CA VAL A 29 13.54 -5.20 11.62
C VAL A 29 13.17 -4.98 13.09
N ASP A 30 12.04 -4.33 13.35
CA ASP A 30 11.56 -4.09 14.72
C ASP A 30 11.13 -5.39 15.43
N GLU A 31 10.49 -6.32 14.71
CA GLU A 31 10.09 -7.63 15.24
C GLU A 31 11.31 -8.49 15.61
N LEU A 32 12.33 -8.53 14.74
CA LEU A 32 13.60 -9.20 15.02
C LEU A 32 14.32 -8.55 16.23
N ALA A 33 14.26 -7.23 16.36
CA ALA A 33 14.83 -6.53 17.49
C ALA A 33 14.11 -6.86 18.80
N ALA A 34 12.77 -6.91 18.77
CA ALA A 34 11.94 -7.28 19.92
C ALA A 34 12.12 -8.76 20.33
N ALA A 35 12.36 -9.65 19.37
CA ALA A 35 12.67 -11.07 19.60
C ALA A 35 14.08 -11.31 20.18
N GLY A 36 14.86 -10.25 20.44
CA GLY A 36 16.19 -10.33 21.03
C GLY A 36 17.31 -10.69 20.04
N ALA A 37 17.02 -10.74 18.73
CA ALA A 37 18.01 -11.01 17.69
C ALA A 37 18.99 -9.85 17.43
N THR A 38 18.76 -8.69 18.08
CA THR A 38 19.65 -7.52 18.09
C THR A 38 20.41 -7.36 19.41
N ASN A 39 20.57 -8.41 20.22
CA ASN A 39 21.42 -8.34 21.40
C ASN A 39 22.90 -8.29 20.93
N PRO A 40 23.68 -7.22 21.18
CA PRO A 40 25.04 -7.07 20.68
C PRO A 40 26.00 -8.18 21.15
N GLN A 41 25.64 -8.90 22.21
CA GLN A 41 26.42 -10.00 22.79
C GLN A 41 26.08 -11.39 22.22
N ALA A 42 24.93 -11.57 21.54
CA ALA A 42 24.47 -12.88 21.07
C ALA A 42 24.70 -13.15 19.57
N GLY A 43 25.21 -12.16 18.83
CA GLY A 43 25.29 -12.22 17.37
C GLY A 43 23.91 -12.11 16.72
N ARG A 44 23.83 -11.57 15.50
CA ARG A 44 22.58 -11.54 14.72
C ARG A 44 22.12 -12.99 14.55
N HIS A 45 21.01 -13.38 15.18
CA HIS A 45 20.34 -14.62 14.83
C HIS A 45 19.97 -14.51 13.35
N GLY A 46 20.72 -15.20 12.48
CA GLY A 46 20.49 -15.13 11.05
C GLY A 46 19.13 -15.72 10.72
N LEU A 47 18.33 -15.04 9.89
CA LEU A 47 17.02 -15.52 9.44
C LEU A 47 17.10 -16.99 9.01
N ARG A 48 16.25 -17.83 9.58
CA ARG A 48 16.15 -19.23 9.17
C ARG A 48 15.44 -19.30 7.83
N LEU A 49 15.83 -20.23 6.96
CA LEU A 49 15.12 -20.43 5.68
C LEU A 49 13.64 -20.79 5.88
N SER A 50 13.29 -21.38 7.03
CA SER A 50 11.90 -21.66 7.42
C SER A 50 11.08 -20.38 7.64
N GLU A 51 11.67 -19.35 8.25
CA GLU A 51 11.01 -18.05 8.50
C GLU A 51 10.76 -17.34 7.16
N LEU A 52 11.73 -17.35 6.24
CA LEU A 52 11.56 -16.82 4.89
C LEU A 52 10.46 -17.54 4.09
N ARG A 53 10.33 -18.86 4.25
CA ARG A 53 9.25 -19.64 3.60
C ARG A 53 7.89 -19.33 4.21
N ALA A 54 7.81 -19.23 5.54
CA ALA A 54 6.58 -18.88 6.23
C ALA A 54 6.10 -17.48 5.81
N ALA A 55 6.99 -16.48 5.83
CA ALA A 55 6.70 -15.12 5.36
C ALA A 55 6.24 -15.10 3.89
N ARG A 56 6.87 -15.89 3.02
CA ARG A 56 6.44 -16.00 1.62
C ARG A 56 5.03 -16.57 1.48
N THR A 57 4.70 -17.61 2.24
CA THR A 57 3.37 -18.22 2.22
C THR A 57 2.31 -17.27 2.75
N ASP A 58 2.62 -16.56 3.84
CA ASP A 58 1.73 -15.54 4.41
C ASP A 58 1.43 -14.42 3.40
N VAL A 59 2.45 -13.86 2.77
CA VAL A 59 2.30 -12.85 1.71
C VAL A 59 1.49 -13.39 0.54
N LEU A 60 1.72 -14.66 0.13
CA LEU A 60 0.98 -15.24 -0.99
C LEU A 60 -0.51 -15.40 -0.67
N ILE A 61 -0.84 -15.90 0.52
CA ILE A 61 -2.23 -16.07 0.97
C ILE A 61 -2.90 -14.69 1.10
N GLY A 62 -2.22 -13.73 1.74
CA GLY A 62 -2.72 -12.36 1.89
C GLY A 62 -2.99 -11.68 0.55
N MET A 63 -2.06 -11.81 -0.41
CA MET A 63 -2.22 -11.26 -1.76
C MET A 63 -3.33 -11.96 -2.54
N ALA A 64 -3.47 -13.28 -2.43
CA ALA A 64 -4.56 -14.02 -3.08
C ALA A 64 -5.93 -13.57 -2.56
N PHE A 65 -6.08 -13.45 -1.24
CA PHE A 65 -7.31 -12.96 -0.62
C PHE A 65 -7.60 -11.50 -1.00
N SER A 66 -6.59 -10.63 -1.00
CA SER A 66 -6.73 -9.23 -1.42
C SER A 66 -7.21 -9.12 -2.87
N ASN A 67 -6.63 -9.90 -3.79
CA ASN A 67 -7.06 -9.91 -5.20
C ASN A 67 -8.48 -10.43 -5.38
N LEU A 68 -8.90 -11.42 -4.58
CA LEU A 68 -10.28 -11.92 -4.59
C LEU A 68 -11.26 -10.82 -4.17
N VAL A 69 -10.97 -10.09 -3.10
CA VAL A 69 -11.79 -8.95 -2.64
C VAL A 69 -11.84 -7.85 -3.70
N MET A 70 -10.68 -7.49 -4.30
CA MET A 70 -10.61 -6.51 -5.39
C MET A 70 -11.48 -6.91 -6.58
N TYR A 71 -11.45 -8.19 -6.97
CA TYR A 71 -12.29 -8.72 -8.04
C TYR A 71 -13.79 -8.51 -7.74
N PHE A 72 -14.24 -8.85 -6.53
CA PHE A 72 -15.64 -8.63 -6.14
C PHE A 72 -16.01 -7.14 -6.12
N ILE A 73 -15.13 -6.25 -5.65
CA ILE A 73 -15.37 -4.80 -5.68
C ILE A 73 -15.56 -4.30 -7.12
N ILE A 74 -14.69 -4.73 -8.06
CA ILE A 74 -14.79 -4.35 -9.47
C ILE A 74 -16.06 -4.94 -10.10
N LEU A 75 -16.33 -6.23 -9.87
CA LEU A 75 -17.51 -6.92 -10.39
C LEU A 75 -18.81 -6.27 -9.91
N THR A 76 -18.93 -6.03 -8.60
CA THR A 76 -20.09 -5.36 -8.02
C THR A 76 -20.21 -3.94 -8.56
N SER A 77 -19.10 -3.20 -8.67
CA SER A 77 -19.13 -1.85 -9.24
C SER A 77 -19.60 -1.85 -10.70
N ALA A 78 -19.15 -2.80 -11.51
CA ALA A 78 -19.60 -2.95 -12.89
C ALA A 78 -21.09 -3.33 -12.98
N ALA A 79 -21.52 -4.34 -12.21
CA ALA A 79 -22.90 -4.83 -12.21
C ALA A 79 -23.91 -3.79 -11.70
N VAL A 80 -23.47 -2.87 -10.84
CA VAL A 80 -24.35 -1.95 -10.14
C VAL A 80 -24.25 -0.53 -10.69
N LEU A 81 -23.04 0.02 -10.85
CA LEU A 81 -22.87 1.41 -11.29
C LEU A 81 -22.89 1.52 -12.82
N HIS A 82 -22.09 0.69 -13.51
CA HIS A 82 -21.97 0.75 -14.96
C HIS A 82 -23.27 0.32 -15.66
N ALA A 83 -23.91 -0.74 -15.15
CA ALA A 83 -25.22 -1.20 -15.66
C ALA A 83 -26.34 -0.15 -15.51
N HIS A 84 -26.25 0.75 -14.53
CA HIS A 84 -27.23 1.82 -14.29
C HIS A 84 -26.75 3.20 -14.76
N SER A 85 -25.71 3.27 -15.60
CA SER A 85 -25.16 4.51 -16.18
C SER A 85 -24.72 5.57 -15.14
N LYS A 86 -24.38 5.16 -13.90
CA LYS A 86 -23.86 6.06 -12.86
C LYS A 86 -22.32 6.05 -12.90
N THR A 87 -21.71 7.03 -13.56
CA THR A 87 -20.26 7.07 -13.82
C THR A 87 -19.47 8.02 -12.91
N GLY A 88 -20.10 8.68 -11.94
CA GLY A 88 -19.46 9.72 -11.13
C GLY A 88 -19.80 9.66 -9.64
N VAL A 89 -19.39 8.58 -8.96
CA VAL A 89 -19.55 8.48 -7.50
C VAL A 89 -18.54 9.38 -6.81
N GLN A 90 -19.05 10.40 -6.13
CA GLN A 90 -18.25 11.41 -5.44
C GLN A 90 -18.30 11.29 -3.91
N THR A 91 -19.21 10.47 -3.38
CA THR A 91 -19.38 10.28 -1.94
C THR A 91 -19.54 8.79 -1.56
N ALA A 92 -19.18 8.46 -0.32
CA ALA A 92 -19.42 7.13 0.25
C ALA A 92 -20.93 6.79 0.31
N ALA A 93 -21.78 7.80 0.52
CA ALA A 93 -23.24 7.62 0.51
C ALA A 93 -23.75 7.22 -0.88
N GLU A 94 -23.22 7.82 -1.95
CA GLU A 94 -23.55 7.43 -3.32
C GLU A 94 -23.07 6.00 -3.64
N ALA A 95 -21.88 5.61 -3.15
CA ALA A 95 -21.39 4.24 -3.30
C ALA A 95 -22.29 3.22 -2.56
N ALA A 96 -22.72 3.54 -1.35
CA ALA A 96 -23.63 2.70 -0.57
C ALA A 96 -25.01 2.59 -1.24
N ALA A 97 -25.55 3.72 -1.72
CA ALA A 97 -26.84 3.76 -2.40
C ALA A 97 -26.78 3.04 -3.75
N ALA A 98 -25.62 3.01 -4.40
CA ALA A 98 -25.44 2.22 -5.61
C ALA A 98 -25.73 0.75 -5.30
N LEU A 99 -25.27 0.18 -4.19
CA LEU A 99 -25.45 -1.23 -3.82
C LEU A 99 -26.91 -1.66 -3.54
N ALA A 100 -27.87 -0.74 -3.52
CA ALA A 100 -29.28 -1.02 -3.22
C ALA A 100 -29.91 -2.14 -4.10
N PRO A 101 -29.64 -2.27 -5.41
CA PRO A 101 -30.19 -3.36 -6.23
C PRO A 101 -29.68 -4.75 -5.84
N LEU A 102 -28.53 -4.84 -5.14
CA LEU A 102 -27.88 -6.11 -4.82
C LEU A 102 -28.17 -6.57 -3.38
N ALA A 103 -28.19 -5.63 -2.43
CA ALA A 103 -28.35 -5.91 -0.99
C ALA A 103 -29.64 -5.31 -0.39
N GLY A 104 -30.48 -4.68 -1.21
CA GLY A 104 -31.76 -4.11 -0.78
C GLY A 104 -31.60 -3.09 0.35
N PRO A 105 -32.50 -3.10 1.36
CA PRO A 105 -32.44 -2.19 2.51
C PRO A 105 -31.16 -2.30 3.34
N PHE A 106 -30.43 -3.44 3.26
CA PHE A 106 -29.21 -3.67 4.02
C PHE A 106 -27.95 -3.13 3.32
N ALA A 107 -28.06 -2.65 2.08
CA ALA A 107 -26.91 -2.13 1.31
C ALA A 107 -26.11 -1.08 2.06
N PHE A 108 -26.81 -0.14 2.72
CA PHE A 108 -26.16 0.89 3.52
C PHE A 108 -25.42 0.32 4.73
N ILE A 109 -26.00 -0.64 5.44
CA ILE A 109 -25.40 -1.24 6.64
C ILE A 109 -24.17 -2.07 6.25
N VAL A 110 -24.30 -2.94 5.26
CA VAL A 110 -23.19 -3.80 4.79
C VAL A 110 -22.03 -2.94 4.27
N PHE A 111 -22.32 -1.91 3.47
CA PHE A 111 -21.29 -1.00 2.98
C PHE A 111 -20.63 -0.20 4.11
N SER A 112 -21.41 0.31 5.06
CA SER A 112 -20.87 1.09 6.19
C SER A 112 -19.98 0.24 7.08
N VAL A 113 -20.39 -0.98 7.41
CA VAL A 113 -19.58 -1.92 8.19
C VAL A 113 -18.28 -2.27 7.46
N GLY A 114 -18.37 -2.55 6.15
CA GLY A 114 -17.19 -2.83 5.33
C GLY A 114 -16.22 -1.64 5.24
N LEU A 115 -16.75 -0.44 4.99
CA LEU A 115 -15.97 0.79 4.88
C LEU A 115 -15.29 1.16 6.21
N ILE A 116 -16.02 1.09 7.32
CA ILE A 116 -15.48 1.36 8.66
C ILE A 116 -14.43 0.31 9.03
N GLY A 117 -14.72 -0.97 8.79
CA GLY A 117 -13.78 -2.07 9.06
C GLY A 117 -12.48 -1.91 8.27
N ALA A 118 -12.57 -1.63 6.97
CA ALA A 118 -11.41 -1.37 6.13
C ALA A 118 -10.61 -0.14 6.61
N GLY A 119 -11.30 0.94 6.98
CA GLY A 119 -10.67 2.15 7.53
C GLY A 119 -9.92 1.89 8.84
N LEU A 120 -10.54 1.18 9.79
CA LEU A 120 -9.92 0.85 11.07
C LEU A 120 -8.66 -0.02 10.92
N LEU A 121 -8.62 -0.92 9.94
CA LEU A 121 -7.43 -1.71 9.63
C LEU A 121 -6.36 -0.89 8.88
N ALA A 122 -6.76 0.04 8.02
CA ALA A 122 -5.84 0.85 7.22
C ALA A 122 -5.13 1.95 8.04
N ILE A 123 -5.82 2.58 9.00
CA ILE A 123 -5.27 3.71 9.78
C ILE A 123 -3.93 3.34 10.45
N PRO A 124 -3.80 2.23 11.22
CA PRO A 124 -2.53 1.88 11.86
C PRO A 124 -1.40 1.63 10.85
N ILE A 125 -1.70 0.95 9.75
CA ILE A 125 -0.71 0.58 8.73
C ILE A 125 -0.21 1.83 8.01
N LEU A 126 -1.11 2.72 7.58
CA LEU A 126 -0.75 3.95 6.86
C LEU A 126 -0.08 4.98 7.76
N THR A 127 -0.57 5.16 8.99
CA THR A 127 0.05 6.10 9.92
C THR A 127 1.42 5.58 10.37
N GLY A 128 1.54 4.26 10.60
CA GLY A 128 2.80 3.61 10.87
C GLY A 128 3.80 3.78 9.72
N SER A 129 3.40 3.47 8.49
CA SER A 129 4.28 3.59 7.30
C SER A 129 4.73 5.02 7.05
N ALA A 130 3.84 6.01 7.18
CA ALA A 130 4.20 7.43 7.06
C ALA A 130 5.21 7.84 8.14
N THR A 131 5.00 7.39 9.38
CA THR A 131 5.91 7.69 10.49
C THR A 131 7.28 7.07 10.28
N TYR A 132 7.34 5.82 9.81
CA TYR A 132 8.61 5.16 9.46
C TYR A 132 9.34 5.90 8.34
N ALA A 133 8.65 6.29 7.27
CA ALA A 133 9.25 7.01 6.15
C ALA A 133 9.83 8.37 6.59
N ILE A 134 9.09 9.16 7.38
CA ILE A 134 9.56 10.45 7.89
C ILE A 134 10.74 10.27 8.85
N LYS A 135 10.65 9.29 9.74
CA LYS A 135 11.72 8.97 10.68
C LYS A 135 13.02 8.60 9.95
N GLU A 136 12.95 7.71 8.96
CA GLU A 136 14.11 7.28 8.18
C GLU A 136 14.70 8.44 7.37
N PHE A 137 13.85 9.27 6.77
CA PHE A 137 14.30 10.47 6.06
C PHE A 137 15.03 11.46 6.97
N LEU A 138 14.55 11.67 8.20
CA LEU A 138 15.15 12.57 9.18
C LEU A 138 16.27 11.93 10.01
N GLY A 139 16.57 10.63 9.82
CA GLY A 139 17.59 9.91 10.59
C GLY A 139 17.27 9.76 12.08
N LEU A 140 16.00 9.84 12.47
CA LEU A 140 15.59 9.85 13.88
C LEU A 140 15.48 8.42 14.46
N PRO A 141 15.83 8.17 15.73
CA PRO A 141 15.58 6.89 16.38
C PRO A 141 14.10 6.75 16.81
N GLY A 142 13.47 5.58 16.60
CA GLY A 142 12.01 5.38 16.81
C GLY A 142 11.51 4.02 16.28
N SER A 143 10.55 3.39 16.93
CA SER A 143 9.84 2.19 16.39
C SER A 143 8.43 2.14 16.95
N LEU A 144 7.49 1.46 16.27
CA LEU A 144 6.13 1.24 16.81
C LEU A 144 6.19 0.54 18.19
N ALA A 145 7.16 -0.36 18.38
CA ALA A 145 7.37 -1.08 19.64
C ALA A 145 7.99 -0.23 20.76
N SER A 146 8.45 1.00 20.47
CA SER A 146 9.01 1.88 21.49
C SER A 146 7.90 2.41 22.41
N LYS A 147 8.15 2.48 23.73
CA LYS A 147 7.20 3.10 24.65
C LYS A 147 7.03 4.59 24.31
N PRO A 148 5.81 5.17 24.37
CA PRO A 148 5.56 6.59 24.08
C PRO A 148 6.45 7.55 24.87
N GLN A 149 6.76 7.18 26.12
CA GLN A 149 7.62 7.96 27.03
C GLN A 149 9.12 7.86 26.71
N GLN A 150 9.56 6.83 25.97
CA GLN A 150 10.99 6.61 25.65
C GLN A 150 11.40 7.21 24.30
N ARG A 151 10.46 7.32 23.34
CA ARG A 151 10.71 7.91 22.02
C ARG A 151 9.56 8.82 21.59
N PRO A 152 9.41 10.00 22.22
CA PRO A 152 8.27 10.89 22.00
C PRO A 152 8.20 11.41 20.56
N THR A 153 9.34 11.54 19.87
CA THR A 153 9.41 12.05 18.50
C THR A 153 8.67 11.17 17.49
N PHE A 154 8.68 9.84 17.68
CA PHE A 154 7.95 8.90 16.82
C PHE A 154 6.43 9.08 16.99
N TYR A 155 5.97 9.13 18.23
CA TYR A 155 4.55 9.34 18.52
C TYR A 155 4.08 10.75 18.17
N LEU A 156 4.95 11.76 18.25
CA LEU A 156 4.64 13.12 17.79
C LEU A 156 4.40 13.14 16.28
N ILE A 157 5.25 12.50 15.47
CA ILE A 157 5.06 12.38 14.02
C ILE A 157 3.77 11.61 13.72
N LEU A 158 3.51 10.51 14.44
CA LEU A 158 2.28 9.73 14.32
C LEU A 158 1.03 10.61 14.59
N THR A 159 1.01 11.33 15.71
CA THR A 159 -0.09 12.22 16.10
C THR A 159 -0.26 13.36 15.10
N LEU A 160 0.82 14.00 14.65
CA LEU A 160 0.76 15.06 13.65
C LEU A 160 0.25 14.55 12.29
N ALA A 161 0.67 13.36 11.86
CA ALA A 161 0.18 12.73 10.63
C ALA A 161 -1.32 12.42 10.72
N THR A 162 -1.79 11.88 11.85
CA THR A 162 -3.22 11.64 12.08
C THR A 162 -4.02 12.95 12.12
N MET A 163 -3.51 13.96 12.83
CA MET A 163 -4.15 15.28 12.88
C MET A 163 -4.22 15.93 11.50
N ALA A 164 -3.15 15.86 10.70
CA ALA A 164 -3.14 16.37 9.33
C ALA A 164 -4.21 15.67 8.48
N GLY A 165 -4.36 14.35 8.59
CA GLY A 165 -5.42 13.60 7.92
C GLY A 165 -6.83 14.06 8.31
N VAL A 166 -7.05 14.34 9.60
CA VAL A 166 -8.32 14.87 10.11
C VAL A 166 -8.56 16.29 9.59
N VAL A 167 -7.56 17.17 9.62
CA VAL A 167 -7.65 18.55 9.12
C VAL A 167 -7.93 18.60 7.62
N MET A 168 -7.34 17.68 6.83
CA MET A 168 -7.65 17.56 5.40
C MET A 168 -9.12 17.27 5.13
N ASN A 169 -9.83 16.58 6.04
CA ASN A 169 -11.27 16.33 5.90
C ASN A 169 -12.08 17.64 5.95
N PHE A 170 -11.64 18.61 6.76
CA PHE A 170 -12.28 19.92 6.90
C PHE A 170 -11.96 20.90 5.76
N MET A 171 -11.02 20.57 4.87
CA MET A 171 -10.60 21.44 3.75
C MET A 171 -11.51 21.36 2.52
N HIS A 172 -12.71 20.77 2.62
CA HIS A 172 -13.64 20.55 1.49
C HIS A 172 -13.03 19.82 0.28
N LEU A 173 -11.90 19.14 0.46
CA LEU A 173 -11.27 18.32 -0.57
C LEU A 173 -12.14 17.08 -0.78
N ASN A 174 -12.47 16.75 -2.03
CA ASN A 174 -13.21 15.52 -2.34
C ASN A 174 -12.32 14.31 -1.97
N PRO A 175 -12.66 13.52 -0.92
CA PRO A 175 -11.79 12.46 -0.42
C PRO A 175 -11.59 11.34 -1.44
N ILE A 176 -12.61 11.06 -2.28
CA ILE A 176 -12.53 10.05 -3.33
C ILE A 176 -11.52 10.46 -4.39
N ARG A 177 -11.52 11.73 -4.81
CA ARG A 177 -10.51 12.24 -5.75
C ARG A 177 -9.11 12.22 -5.15
N ALA A 178 -8.98 12.58 -3.88
CA ALA A 178 -7.69 12.52 -3.18
C ALA A 178 -7.16 11.08 -3.09
N LEU A 179 -8.03 10.12 -2.76
CA LEU A 179 -7.70 8.69 -2.72
C LEU A 179 -7.26 8.18 -4.11
N PHE A 180 -8.01 8.56 -5.15
CA PHE A 180 -7.68 8.19 -6.53
C PHE A 180 -6.34 8.78 -6.99
N LEU A 181 -6.11 10.06 -6.72
CA LEU A 181 -4.84 10.72 -7.05
C LEU A 181 -3.66 10.11 -6.26
N SER A 182 -3.87 9.78 -4.99
CA SER A 182 -2.86 9.07 -4.19
C SER A 182 -2.52 7.70 -4.79
N ALA A 183 -3.52 6.95 -5.27
CA ALA A 183 -3.30 5.68 -5.96
C ALA A 183 -2.50 5.84 -7.25
N VAL A 184 -2.80 6.87 -8.03
CA VAL A 184 -2.03 7.24 -9.23
C VAL A 184 -0.58 7.55 -8.88
N ILE A 185 -0.34 8.38 -7.85
CA ILE A 185 1.01 8.72 -7.38
C ILE A 185 1.77 7.45 -6.97
N ASN A 186 1.12 6.53 -6.25
CA ASN A 186 1.73 5.24 -5.91
C ASN A 186 2.13 4.46 -7.17
N GLY A 187 1.28 4.44 -8.20
CA GLY A 187 1.57 3.76 -9.48
C GLY A 187 2.76 4.37 -10.22
N VAL A 188 2.95 5.68 -10.13
CA VAL A 188 4.09 6.40 -10.72
C VAL A 188 5.39 6.23 -9.92
N VAL A 189 5.30 6.14 -8.59
CA VAL A 189 6.46 5.99 -7.68
C VAL A 189 6.93 4.54 -7.57
N ALA A 190 6.06 3.56 -7.86
CA ALA A 190 6.41 2.15 -7.76
C ALA A 190 7.54 1.68 -8.70
N PRO A 191 7.61 2.05 -10.00
CA PRO A 191 8.69 1.63 -10.90
C PRO A 191 10.11 1.92 -10.40
N PRO A 192 10.48 3.16 -9.97
CA PRO A 192 11.84 3.42 -9.50
C PRO A 192 12.16 2.64 -8.22
N LEU A 193 11.19 2.45 -7.32
CA LEU A 193 11.40 1.65 -6.10
C LEU A 193 11.57 0.16 -6.38
N LEU A 194 10.75 -0.40 -7.28
CA LEU A 194 10.90 -1.78 -7.71
C LEU A 194 12.24 -2.01 -8.39
N LEU A 195 12.72 -1.06 -9.19
CA LEU A 195 14.05 -1.12 -9.77
C LEU A 195 15.13 -1.21 -8.69
N LEU A 196 15.04 -0.39 -7.65
CA LEU A 196 15.97 -0.45 -6.50
C LEU A 196 15.90 -1.81 -5.80
N ILE A 197 14.71 -2.36 -5.58
CA ILE A 197 14.53 -3.69 -4.98
C ILE A 197 15.14 -4.79 -5.86
N VAL A 198 14.97 -4.71 -7.19
CA VAL A 198 15.57 -5.64 -8.15
C VAL A 198 17.10 -5.57 -8.10
N LEU A 199 17.67 -4.37 -8.06
CA LEU A 199 19.12 -4.17 -7.96
C LEU A 199 19.67 -4.70 -6.63
N LEU A 200 19.01 -4.37 -5.53
CA LEU A 200 19.38 -4.82 -4.18
C LEU A 200 19.28 -6.34 -4.04
N GLY A 201 18.23 -6.94 -4.60
CA GLY A 201 18.00 -8.38 -4.59
C GLY A 201 19.03 -9.17 -5.41
N ARG A 202 19.71 -8.52 -6.37
CA ARG A 202 20.81 -9.11 -7.16
C ARG A 202 22.16 -8.97 -6.48
N ASP A 203 22.34 -7.98 -5.61
CA ASP A 203 23.65 -7.64 -5.06
C ASP A 203 24.09 -8.64 -3.97
N PRO A 204 25.13 -9.47 -4.23
CA PRO A 204 25.65 -10.40 -3.24
C PRO A 204 26.32 -9.70 -2.04
N ALA A 205 26.76 -8.45 -2.17
CA ALA A 205 27.34 -7.68 -1.06
C ALA A 205 26.29 -7.37 0.01
N VAL A 206 25.05 -7.08 -0.39
CA VAL A 206 23.93 -6.80 0.52
C VAL A 206 23.23 -8.08 0.94
N MET A 207 22.86 -8.94 -0.02
CA MET A 207 22.03 -10.13 0.24
C MET A 207 22.83 -11.34 0.75
N LYS A 208 24.16 -11.33 0.62
CA LYS A 208 25.06 -12.42 1.03
C LYS A 208 24.60 -13.77 0.47
N ARG A 209 24.19 -14.70 1.34
CA ARG A 209 23.73 -16.05 0.96
C ARG A 209 22.28 -16.11 0.49
N TYR A 210 21.53 -15.01 0.53
CA TYR A 210 20.10 -14.93 0.23
C TYR A 210 19.80 -14.14 -1.06
N VAL A 211 20.74 -14.14 -2.02
CA VAL A 211 20.54 -13.50 -3.34
C VAL A 211 19.26 -14.05 -4.00
N SER A 212 18.53 -13.16 -4.67
CA SER A 212 17.28 -13.50 -5.33
C SER A 212 17.49 -14.54 -6.43
N GLY A 213 16.69 -15.60 -6.39
CA GLY A 213 16.68 -16.60 -7.45
C GLY A 213 16.20 -16.03 -8.79
N LYS A 214 16.59 -16.67 -9.89
CA LYS A 214 16.29 -16.22 -11.27
C LYS A 214 14.80 -15.95 -11.52
N LEU A 215 13.91 -16.77 -10.95
CA LEU A 215 12.46 -16.60 -11.08
C LEU A 215 11.95 -15.34 -10.36
N SER A 216 12.35 -15.13 -9.10
CA SER A 216 11.97 -13.94 -8.32
C SER A 216 12.40 -12.67 -9.03
N LEU A 217 13.59 -12.72 -9.63
CA LEU A 217 14.19 -11.62 -10.35
C LEU A 217 13.51 -11.33 -11.69
N ALA A 218 13.12 -12.37 -12.43
CA ALA A 218 12.36 -12.23 -13.65
C ALA A 218 10.98 -11.61 -13.38
N LEU A 219 10.25 -12.12 -12.37
CA LEU A 219 8.91 -11.63 -12.02
C LEU A 219 8.94 -10.17 -11.56
N THR A 220 9.88 -9.80 -10.68
CA THR A 220 10.04 -8.41 -10.21
C THR A 220 10.49 -7.47 -11.32
N ALA A 221 11.36 -7.92 -12.23
CA ALA A 221 11.75 -7.13 -13.41
C ALA A 221 10.57 -6.92 -14.37
N ILE A 222 9.77 -7.97 -14.64
CA ILE A 222 8.56 -7.85 -15.47
C ILE A 222 7.58 -6.87 -14.84
N ALA A 223 7.34 -6.96 -13.52
CA ALA A 223 6.49 -6.01 -12.81
C ALA A 223 7.03 -4.58 -12.92
N THR A 224 8.33 -4.39 -12.76
CA THR A 224 8.99 -3.08 -12.89
C THR A 224 8.79 -2.49 -14.29
N VAL A 225 9.02 -3.28 -15.33
CA VAL A 225 8.85 -2.85 -16.73
C VAL A 225 7.38 -2.54 -17.01
N PHE A 226 6.47 -3.41 -16.59
CA PHE A 226 5.04 -3.24 -16.82
C PHE A 226 4.50 -1.97 -16.15
N MET A 227 4.85 -1.75 -14.87
CA MET A 227 4.48 -0.51 -14.17
C MET A 227 5.15 0.71 -14.79
N GLY A 228 6.41 0.60 -15.21
CA GLY A 228 7.15 1.68 -15.88
C GLY A 228 6.49 2.09 -17.20
N VAL A 229 6.11 1.12 -18.02
CA VAL A 229 5.36 1.35 -19.27
C VAL A 229 4.01 2.00 -18.99
N ALA A 230 3.28 1.53 -17.96
CA ALA A 230 1.99 2.13 -17.58
C ALA A 230 2.14 3.60 -17.14
N ALA A 231 3.16 3.90 -16.33
CA ALA A 231 3.45 5.27 -15.88
C ALA A 231 3.87 6.18 -17.06
N ILE A 232 4.76 5.70 -17.93
CA ILE A 232 5.19 6.44 -19.13
C ILE A 232 4.00 6.70 -20.06
N ALA A 233 3.16 5.68 -20.29
CA ALA A 233 1.96 5.81 -21.11
C ALA A 233 1.01 6.86 -20.51
N MET A 234 0.83 6.86 -19.19
CA MET A 234 0.03 7.88 -18.51
C MET A 234 0.56 9.29 -18.79
N PHE A 235 1.86 9.54 -18.57
CA PHE A 235 2.46 10.84 -18.88
C PHE A 235 2.32 11.20 -20.35
N ALA A 236 2.62 10.26 -21.26
CA ALA A 236 2.50 10.48 -22.70
C ALA A 236 1.06 10.88 -23.08
N THR A 237 0.03 10.22 -22.54
CA THR A 237 -1.37 10.59 -22.81
C THR A 237 -1.79 11.93 -22.22
N ILE A 238 -1.19 12.35 -21.10
CA ILE A 238 -1.41 13.69 -20.54
C ILE A 238 -0.81 14.76 -21.46
N PHE A 239 0.41 14.56 -21.97
CA PHE A 239 1.13 15.52 -22.80
C PHE A 239 0.67 15.58 -24.26
N THR A 240 0.20 14.47 -24.84
CA THR A 240 -0.20 14.38 -26.26
C THR A 240 -1.66 14.75 -26.53
N GLY A 241 -2.51 14.84 -25.51
CA GLY A 241 -3.90 15.25 -25.66
C GLY A 241 -4.17 16.70 -25.27
N GLY A 242 -3.21 17.60 -25.45
CA GLY A 242 -3.42 19.05 -25.39
C GLY A 242 -4.18 19.54 -26.62
#